data_AF-A0A6I5RUB9-F1
#
_entry.id   AF-A0A6I5RUB9-F1
#
_cell.length_a   1.000
_cell.length_b   1.000
_cell.length_c   1.000
_cell.angle_alpha   90.00
_cell.angle_beta   90.00
_cell.angle_gamma   90.00
#
_symmetry.space_group_name_H-M   'P 1'
#
loop_
_entity.id
_entity.type
_entity.pdbx_description
1 polymer ?
#
loop_
_entity_poly.entity_id
_entity_poly.type
_entity_poly.pdbx_seq_one_letter_code
_entity_poly.pdbx_strand_id
1 'polypeptide(L)'
;MDKPTPHSKSAHLLDDLESIRQLLGDDTLQPPLLTETVDHHEQIPLLLEEAIEPVVPTLEAEAPSTQPPAQATPDPQARRQDTLLHLDAELRAAAQLIMQDVIDDFAPHIETEIKRRLDARLERLLNQLPE
;
A
#
# COMPACT_ATOMS: atom_id res chain seq x y z
N MET A 1 -1.19 -7.02 41.43
CA MET A 1 -2.01 -6.81 40.22
C MET A 1 -2.12 -5.32 40.04
N ASP A 2 -1.12 -4.73 39.39
CA ASP A 2 -1.11 -3.30 39.05
C ASP A 2 -1.74 -3.13 37.67
N LYS A 3 -2.81 -2.32 37.61
CA LYS A 3 -3.54 -2.04 36.38
C LYS A 3 -3.11 -0.65 35.89
N PRO A 4 -2.53 -0.49 34.69
CA PRO A 4 -2.15 0.83 34.21
C PRO A 4 -3.39 1.68 33.93
N THR A 5 -3.37 2.92 34.43
CA THR A 5 -4.39 3.96 34.24
C THR A 5 -4.57 4.30 32.76
N PRO A 6 -5.80 4.37 32.22
CA PRO A 6 -6.03 4.72 30.83
C PRO A 6 -5.59 6.17 30.55
N HIS A 7 -4.88 6.33 29.44
CA HIS A 7 -4.13 7.51 29.06
C HIS A 7 -5.05 8.70 28.70
N SER A 8 -5.01 9.77 29.49
CA SER A 8 -5.69 11.05 29.19
C SER A 8 -5.36 11.62 27.80
N LYS A 9 -4.22 11.22 27.23
CA LYS A 9 -3.78 11.58 25.88
C LYS A 9 -4.73 11.10 24.77
N SER A 10 -5.43 9.97 24.94
CA SER A 10 -6.35 9.48 23.90
C SER A 10 -7.62 10.32 23.78
N ALA A 11 -8.06 10.96 24.87
CA ALA A 11 -9.22 11.85 24.84
C ALA A 11 -8.91 13.14 24.06
N HIS A 12 -7.70 13.68 24.20
CA HIS A 12 -7.24 14.87 23.48
C HIS A 12 -7.01 14.60 21.99
N LEU A 13 -6.54 13.41 21.63
CA LEU A 13 -6.33 13.06 20.22
C LEU A 13 -7.62 13.05 19.40
N LEU A 14 -8.75 12.68 20.00
CA LEU A 14 -10.05 12.72 19.30
C LEU A 14 -10.48 14.16 19.02
N ASP A 15 -10.23 15.07 19.95
CA ASP A 15 -10.49 16.51 19.83
C ASP A 15 -9.57 17.15 18.77
N ASP A 16 -8.27 16.81 18.79
CA ASP A 16 -7.30 17.27 17.78
C ASP A 16 -7.71 16.81 16.37
N LEU A 17 -8.17 15.56 16.23
CA LEU A 17 -8.63 15.03 14.95
C LEU A 17 -9.91 15.74 14.47
N GLU A 18 -10.83 16.09 15.36
CA GLU A 18 -12.03 16.87 15.02
C GLU A 18 -11.65 18.30 14.62
N SER A 19 -10.73 18.94 15.35
CA SER A 19 -10.22 20.26 15.01
C SER A 19 -9.52 20.28 13.64
N ILE A 20 -8.79 19.23 13.29
CA ILE A 20 -8.15 19.09 11.97
C ILE A 20 -9.22 18.94 10.90
N ARG A 21 -10.23 18.08 11.08
CA ARG A 21 -11.33 17.92 10.11
C ARG A 21 -12.11 19.21 9.87
N GLN A 22 -12.33 19.97 10.93
CA GLN A 22 -13.04 21.25 10.87
C GLN A 22 -12.22 22.34 10.18
N LEU A 23 -10.89 22.33 10.36
CA LEU A 23 -9.97 23.24 9.67
C LEU A 23 -9.86 22.93 8.17
N LEU A 24 -9.87 21.64 7.81
CA LEU A 24 -9.81 21.19 6.42
C LEU A 24 -11.17 21.29 5.69
N GLY A 25 -12.27 21.47 6.42
CA GLY A 25 -13.62 21.50 5.83
C GLY A 25 -14.12 20.12 5.40
N ASP A 26 -13.47 19.04 5.86
CA ASP A 26 -13.77 17.65 5.50
C ASP A 26 -15.02 17.09 6.22
N ASP A 27 -15.69 17.91 7.04
CA ASP A 27 -16.88 17.52 7.82
C ASP A 27 -18.06 17.08 6.94
N THR A 28 -18.14 17.56 5.70
CA THR A 28 -19.21 17.22 4.73
C THR A 28 -18.76 16.28 3.61
N LEU A 29 -17.47 15.93 3.55
CA LEU A 29 -16.95 15.06 2.50
C LEU A 29 -17.28 13.61 2.85
N GLN A 30 -18.29 13.07 2.14
CA GLN A 30 -18.52 11.64 2.11
C GLN A 30 -17.26 10.98 1.53
N PRO A 31 -16.70 9.91 2.14
CA PRO A 31 -15.58 9.21 1.54
C PRO A 31 -16.02 8.75 0.15
N PRO A 32 -15.25 9.06 -0.92
CA PRO A 32 -15.66 8.74 -2.27
C PRO A 32 -15.86 7.22 -2.36
N LEU A 33 -17.06 6.81 -2.78
CA LEU A 33 -17.31 5.41 -3.10
C LEU A 33 -16.40 5.05 -4.28
N LEU A 34 -15.78 3.87 -4.24
CA LEU A 34 -14.80 3.39 -5.23
C LEU A 34 -15.36 3.22 -6.66
N THR A 35 -16.56 3.73 -6.93
CA THR A 35 -17.28 3.66 -8.21
C THR A 35 -17.57 5.03 -8.83
N GLU A 36 -17.35 6.15 -8.13
CA GLU A 36 -17.38 7.47 -8.76
C GLU A 36 -16.02 7.75 -9.40
N THR A 37 -16.00 7.84 -10.72
CA THR A 37 -14.85 8.27 -11.49
C THR A 37 -14.50 9.70 -11.09
N VAL A 38 -13.37 9.86 -10.39
CA VAL A 38 -12.76 11.17 -10.11
C VAL A 38 -12.57 11.87 -11.45
N ASP A 39 -13.34 12.93 -11.72
CA ASP A 39 -13.06 13.83 -12.83
C ASP A 39 -11.62 14.33 -12.66
N HIS A 40 -10.77 14.03 -13.63
CA HIS A 40 -9.31 14.23 -13.63
C HIS A 40 -8.90 15.72 -13.70
N HIS A 41 -9.70 16.63 -13.14
CA HIS A 41 -9.52 18.07 -13.28
C HIS A 41 -8.57 18.70 -12.25
N GLU A 42 -8.08 17.92 -11.27
CA GLU A 42 -7.00 18.34 -10.37
C GLU A 42 -5.78 17.44 -10.56
N GLN A 43 -5.33 17.33 -11.83
CA GLN A 43 -4.01 16.82 -12.16
C GLN A 43 -2.96 17.66 -11.44
N ILE A 44 -2.27 17.04 -10.48
CA ILE A 44 -1.03 17.50 -9.87
C ILE A 44 -0.13 18.06 -10.99
N PRO A 45 0.23 19.35 -11.00
CA PRO A 45 1.13 19.91 -11.99
C PRO A 45 2.45 19.12 -12.04
N LEU A 46 2.77 18.59 -13.23
CA LEU A 46 4.05 17.95 -13.53
C LEU A 46 5.14 19.04 -13.50
N LEU A 47 5.80 19.19 -12.35
CA LEU A 47 6.92 20.11 -12.13
C LEU A 47 8.21 19.59 -12.78
N LEU A 48 8.20 19.27 -14.08
CA LEU A 48 9.38 18.74 -14.78
C LEU A 48 9.86 19.53 -16.01
N GLU A 49 9.29 20.69 -16.36
CA GLU A 49 9.54 21.23 -17.71
C GLU A 49 10.02 22.70 -17.84
N GLU A 50 10.28 23.47 -16.78
CA GLU A 50 10.67 24.89 -17.01
C GLU A 50 11.76 25.42 -16.08
N ALA A 51 13.02 25.32 -16.53
CA ALA A 51 14.08 26.31 -16.32
C ALA A 51 15.34 25.97 -17.14
N ILE A 52 15.29 26.17 -18.46
CA ILE A 52 16.50 26.34 -19.28
C ILE A 52 16.41 27.70 -19.97
N GLU A 53 16.87 28.74 -19.29
CA GLU A 53 17.39 29.95 -19.94
C GLU A 53 18.69 30.38 -19.24
N PRO A 54 19.76 30.74 -19.99
CA PRO A 54 21.06 31.03 -19.41
C PRO A 54 21.16 32.52 -19.03
N VAL A 55 21.13 32.81 -17.72
CA VAL A 55 21.63 34.09 -17.19
C VAL A 55 23.07 33.89 -16.73
N VAL A 56 24.00 34.48 -17.46
CA VAL A 56 25.35 34.78 -16.94
C VAL A 56 25.29 36.13 -16.23
N PRO A 57 25.84 36.23 -15.00
CA PRO A 57 27.06 37.00 -14.90
C PRO A 57 28.09 36.41 -13.90
N THR A 58 29.34 36.47 -14.36
CA THR A 58 30.58 36.68 -13.60
C THR A 58 30.54 36.44 -12.09
N LEU A 59 31.03 35.29 -11.66
CA LEU A 59 31.52 35.09 -10.30
C LEU A 59 33.05 34.95 -10.36
N GLU A 60 33.71 35.92 -9.73
CA GLU A 60 35.14 35.91 -9.46
C GLU A 60 35.56 34.62 -8.77
N ALA A 61 36.76 34.17 -9.13
CA ALA A 61 37.41 33.04 -8.53
C ALA A 61 37.67 33.29 -7.03
N GLU A 62 37.13 32.42 -6.18
CA GLU A 62 37.74 32.13 -4.88
C GLU A 62 37.87 30.60 -4.71
N ALA A 63 39.03 30.21 -4.20
CA ALA A 63 39.63 28.89 -4.26
C ALA A 63 38.90 27.83 -3.39
N PRO A 64 39.15 26.52 -3.62
CA PRO A 64 38.32 25.44 -3.12
C PRO A 64 38.55 25.21 -1.62
N SER A 65 37.53 25.50 -0.81
CA SER A 65 37.45 24.95 0.54
C SER A 65 36.84 23.56 0.45
N THR A 66 37.68 22.55 0.66
CA THR A 66 37.32 21.15 0.87
C THR A 66 36.49 21.02 2.16
N GLN A 67 35.18 21.26 2.06
CA GLN A 67 34.25 20.81 3.09
C GLN A 67 34.06 19.29 2.93
N PRO A 68 34.21 18.50 4.01
CA PRO A 68 33.80 17.10 3.97
C PRO A 68 32.31 17.03 3.61
N PRO A 69 31.87 16.02 2.82
CA PRO A 69 30.46 15.88 2.49
C PRO A 69 29.68 15.79 3.81
N ALA A 70 28.82 16.79 4.05
CA ALA A 70 27.85 16.71 5.11
C ALA A 70 27.06 15.41 4.86
N GLN A 71 27.25 14.42 5.72
CA GLN A 71 26.45 13.21 5.71
C GLN A 71 25.02 13.66 5.93
N ALA A 72 24.21 13.71 4.87
CA ALA A 72 22.79 13.95 4.97
C ALA A 72 22.23 12.82 5.85
N THR A 73 21.98 13.13 7.11
CA THR A 73 21.29 12.20 8.01
C THR A 73 19.92 11.96 7.40
N PRO A 74 19.58 10.71 7.00
CA PRO A 74 18.29 10.42 6.41
C PRO A 74 17.19 10.90 7.35
N ASP A 75 16.23 11.65 6.80
CA ASP A 75 15.08 12.14 7.55
C ASP A 75 14.41 10.96 8.28
N PRO A 76 14.17 11.04 9.61
CA PRO A 76 13.43 10.03 10.36
C PRO A 76 12.06 9.68 9.76
N GLN A 77 11.46 10.57 8.96
CA GLN A 77 10.24 10.27 8.21
C GLN A 77 10.48 9.35 7.02
N ALA A 78 11.54 9.58 6.22
CA ALA A 78 11.89 8.73 5.08
C ALA A 78 12.19 7.29 5.53
N ARG A 79 12.98 7.13 6.59
CA ARG A 79 13.29 5.80 7.17
C ARG A 79 12.04 5.05 7.61
N ARG A 80 11.05 5.74 8.16
CA ARG A 80 9.77 5.13 8.56
C ARG A 80 8.98 4.66 7.35
N GLN A 81 8.93 5.46 6.28
CA GLN A 81 8.27 5.06 5.03
C GLN A 81 8.96 3.84 4.41
N ASP A 82 10.29 3.82 4.32
CA ASP A 82 11.04 2.68 3.80
C ASP A 82 10.79 1.40 4.62
N THR A 83 10.74 1.53 5.94
CA THR A 83 10.43 0.40 6.84
C THR A 83 9.02 -0.13 6.61
N LEU A 84 8.03 0.75 6.43
CA LEU A 84 6.66 0.33 6.15
C LEU A 84 6.54 -0.38 4.79
N LEU A 85 7.24 0.08 3.76
CA LEU A 85 7.26 -0.57 2.46
C LEU A 85 7.92 -1.95 2.54
N HIS A 86 9.01 -2.10 3.31
CA HIS A 86 9.65 -3.38 3.53
C HIS A 86 8.73 -4.37 4.26
N LEU A 87 8.04 -3.90 5.31
CA LEU A 87 7.06 -4.71 6.03
C LEU A 87 5.87 -5.11 5.15
N ASP A 88 5.37 -4.24 4.26
CA ASP A 88 4.31 -4.62 3.29
C ASP A 88 4.79 -5.74 2.36
N ALA A 89 6.01 -5.62 1.83
CA ALA A 89 6.58 -6.64 0.96
C ALA A 89 6.73 -7.98 1.69
N GLU A 90 7.20 -7.97 2.94
CA GLU A 90 7.34 -9.17 3.77
C GLU A 90 5.98 -9.79 4.10
N LEU A 91 4.99 -8.99 4.50
CA LEU A 91 3.63 -9.45 4.76
C LEU A 91 2.98 -10.07 3.53
N ARG A 92 3.16 -9.45 2.35
CA ARG A 92 2.64 -9.99 1.08
C ARG A 92 3.33 -11.31 0.73
N ALA A 93 4.65 -11.41 0.91
CA ALA A 93 5.39 -12.65 0.69
C ALA A 93 4.93 -13.76 1.65
N ALA A 94 4.77 -13.46 2.94
CA ALA A 94 4.27 -14.40 3.93
C ALA A 94 2.85 -14.88 3.60
N ALA A 95 1.96 -13.99 3.18
CA ALA A 95 0.62 -14.36 2.74
C ALA A 95 0.63 -15.31 1.53
N GLN A 96 1.55 -15.11 0.59
CA GLN A 96 1.71 -16.02 -0.57
C GLN A 96 2.18 -17.41 -0.14
N LEU A 97 3.10 -17.51 0.81
CA LEU A 97 3.54 -18.79 1.36
C LEU A 97 2.38 -19.53 2.04
N ILE A 98 1.59 -18.83 2.86
CA ILE A 98 0.41 -19.42 3.50
C ILE A 98 -0.59 -19.93 2.46
N MET A 99 -0.82 -19.16 1.38
CA MET A 99 -1.70 -19.64 0.30
C MET A 99 -1.12 -20.86 -0.42
N GLN A 100 0.20 -20.94 -0.60
CA GLN A 100 0.83 -22.10 -1.22
C GLN A 100 0.68 -23.35 -0.37
N ASP A 101 0.87 -23.25 0.95
CA ASP A 101 0.67 -24.38 1.87
C ASP A 101 -0.77 -24.91 1.79
N VAL A 102 -1.76 -24.00 1.77
CA VAL A 102 -3.17 -24.37 1.59
C VAL A 102 -3.40 -25.02 0.22
N ILE A 103 -2.80 -24.50 -0.84
CA ILE A 103 -2.91 -25.10 -2.18
C ILE A 103 -2.33 -26.51 -2.19
N ASP A 104 -1.15 -26.71 -1.62
CA ASP A 104 -0.44 -28.00 -1.60
C ASP A 104 -1.23 -29.07 -0.83
N ASP A 105 -1.88 -28.68 0.27
CA ASP A 105 -2.74 -29.56 1.04
C ASP A 105 -4.02 -29.97 0.28
N PHE A 106 -4.65 -29.02 -0.41
CA PHE A 106 -5.99 -29.22 -1.00
C PHE A 106 -5.99 -29.65 -2.47
N ALA A 107 -4.96 -29.31 -3.25
CA ALA A 107 -4.86 -29.70 -4.67
C ALA A 107 -5.06 -31.21 -4.92
N PRO A 108 -4.35 -32.13 -4.24
CA PRO A 108 -4.53 -33.57 -4.49
C PRO A 108 -5.92 -34.08 -4.11
N HIS A 109 -6.54 -33.49 -3.08
CA HIS A 109 -7.90 -33.81 -2.66
C HIS A 109 -8.92 -33.36 -3.71
N ILE A 110 -8.79 -32.14 -4.22
CA ILE A 110 -9.64 -31.58 -5.27
C ILE A 110 -9.52 -32.44 -6.54
N GLU A 111 -8.31 -32.82 -6.95
CA GLU A 111 -8.10 -33.68 -8.11
C GLU A 111 -8.79 -35.03 -7.98
N THR A 112 -8.64 -35.68 -6.82
CA THR A 112 -9.28 -36.97 -6.53
C THR A 112 -10.80 -36.87 -6.56
N GLU A 113 -11.34 -35.79 -5.98
CA GLU A 113 -12.77 -35.51 -5.96
C GLU A 113 -13.33 -35.25 -7.37
N ILE A 114 -12.62 -34.47 -8.18
CA ILE A 114 -13.00 -34.19 -9.58
C ILE A 114 -13.02 -35.50 -10.37
N LYS A 115 -11.98 -36.32 -10.28
CA LYS A 115 -11.91 -37.64 -10.95
C LYS A 115 -13.11 -38.51 -10.56
N ARG A 116 -13.36 -38.68 -9.26
CA ARG A 116 -14.50 -39.48 -8.77
C ARG A 116 -15.84 -38.98 -9.31
N ARG A 117 -16.06 -37.67 -9.36
CA ARG A 117 -17.31 -37.08 -9.89
C ARG A 117 -17.44 -37.25 -11.39
N LEU A 118 -16.33 -37.14 -12.13
CA LEU A 118 -16.33 -37.37 -13.57
C LEU A 118 -16.61 -38.83 -13.90
N ASP A 119 -16.00 -39.77 -13.19
CA ASP A 119 -16.22 -41.20 -13.39
C ASP A 119 -17.70 -41.57 -13.12
N ALA A 120 -18.25 -41.13 -11.98
CA ALA A 120 -19.65 -41.36 -11.65
C ALA A 120 -20.61 -40.71 -12.66
N ARG A 121 -20.23 -39.55 -13.21
CA ARG A 121 -21.01 -38.87 -14.25
C ARG A 121 -20.95 -39.65 -15.57
N LEU A 122 -19.78 -40.14 -15.96
CA LEU A 122 -19.60 -40.95 -17.16
C LEU A 122 -20.42 -42.24 -17.08
N GLU A 123 -20.32 -42.97 -15.98
CA GLU A 123 -21.11 -44.18 -15.74
C GLU A 123 -22.61 -43.91 -15.86
N ARG A 124 -23.09 -42.82 -15.27
CA ARG A 124 -24.50 -42.41 -15.40
C ARG A 124 -24.90 -42.13 -16.85
N LEU A 125 -24.04 -41.47 -17.62
CA LEU A 125 -24.32 -41.18 -19.04
C LEU A 125 -24.36 -42.45 -19.89
N LEU A 126 -23.44 -43.39 -19.64
CA LEU A 126 -23.42 -44.68 -20.34
C LEU A 126 -24.68 -45.49 -20.04
N ASN A 127 -25.14 -45.50 -18.79
CA ASN A 127 -26.37 -46.19 -18.38
C ASN A 127 -27.66 -45.52 -18.90
N GLN A 128 -27.59 -44.28 -19.38
CA GLN A 128 -28.72 -43.54 -19.95
C GLN A 128 -28.76 -43.60 -21.48
N LEU A 129 -27.73 -44.14 -22.13
CA LEU A 129 -27.69 -44.25 -23.57
C LEU A 129 -28.65 -45.38 -24.01
N PRO A 130 -29.70 -45.08 -24.80
CA PRO A 130 -30.53 -46.14 -25.37
C PRO A 130 -29.71 -46.95 -26.39
N GLU A 131 -29.94 -48.26 -26.43
CA GLU A 131 -29.39 -49.20 -27.43
C GLU A 131 -29.76 -48.82 -28.87
#